data_AF-A0A0M9E692-F1
#
_entry.id   AF-A0A0M9E692-F1
#
_cell.length_a   1.000
_cell.length_b   1.000
_cell.length_c   1.000
_cell.angle_alpha   90.00
_cell.angle_beta   90.00
_cell.angle_gamma   90.00
#
_symmetry.space_group_name_H-M   'P 1'
#
loop_
_entity.id
_entity.type
_entity.pdbx_description
1 polymer ?
#
loop_
_entity_poly.entity_id
_entity_poly.type
_entity_poly.pdbx_seq_one_letter_code
_entity_poly.pdbx_strand_id
1 'polypeptide(L)'
;FCDEANEYLYNPTLCLYFLEAFQDFCKFPKAMMDDNLAVDTQKITYISKLPIGEPLITDLMQKNASINISNVQSRFGIDDLLMDQSKDNQFIASYLYYVGALTMADVTEDGELQLKIPNLVMKSLYIERIRMMLLENPAIRDNGIFSAKKLYQKGDIQPLCDFVINHYFKILSNRDYAWANELTVKIAFLTLLYNDILYIMDSEAEIDRRYTDLTMIIRPDKRQFKIFDILIEFKYVALSDAKLTGEKARSMDQIDLDNMPCIKKNMDAAIKQANQYADALKQKYSELRLKSFAVVVLGFDRISWREIDHQ
;
A
#
# COMPACT_ATOMS: atom_id res chain seq x y z
N PHE A 1 -11.25 8.62 -24.67
CA PHE A 1 -11.18 9.18 -23.31
C PHE A 1 -11.42 10.68 -23.42
N CYS A 2 -12.23 11.24 -22.52
CA CYS A 2 -12.69 12.63 -22.56
C CYS A 2 -12.43 13.24 -21.19
N ASP A 3 -11.70 14.35 -21.18
CA ASP A 3 -11.40 15.23 -20.05
C ASP A 3 -12.62 15.99 -19.52
N GLU A 4 -13.65 16.12 -20.35
CA GLU A 4 -14.93 16.71 -19.95
C GLU A 4 -15.89 15.68 -19.30
N ALA A 5 -15.50 14.40 -19.21
CA ALA A 5 -16.36 13.37 -18.64
C ALA A 5 -16.33 13.40 -17.11
N ASN A 6 -17.47 13.75 -16.49
CA ASN A 6 -17.65 13.74 -15.04
C ASN A 6 -18.01 12.35 -14.47
N GLU A 7 -18.14 11.34 -15.34
CA GLU A 7 -18.52 9.98 -14.96
C GLU A 7 -17.32 9.03 -15.03
N TYR A 8 -17.25 8.10 -14.08
CA TYR A 8 -16.23 7.07 -14.08
C TYR A 8 -16.40 6.13 -15.28
N LEU A 9 -15.35 5.98 -16.07
CA LEU A 9 -15.29 4.99 -17.14
C LEU A 9 -14.76 3.67 -16.57
N TYR A 10 -15.58 2.63 -16.63
CA TYR A 10 -15.21 1.28 -16.19
C TYR A 10 -14.93 0.36 -17.39
N ASN A 11 -14.07 -0.64 -17.19
CA ASN A 11 -13.85 -1.69 -18.17
C ASN A 11 -15.17 -2.46 -18.39
N PRO A 12 -15.78 -2.42 -19.60
CA PRO A 12 -17.08 -3.01 -19.83
C PRO A 12 -17.12 -4.51 -19.55
N THR A 13 -16.03 -5.23 -19.82
CA THR A 13 -15.96 -6.68 -19.59
C THR A 13 -15.97 -7.01 -18.11
N LEU A 14 -15.23 -6.25 -17.29
CA LEU A 14 -15.26 -6.43 -15.82
C LEU A 14 -16.62 -6.05 -15.23
N CYS A 15 -17.29 -5.02 -15.78
CA CYS A 15 -18.66 -4.69 -15.38
C CYS A 15 -19.64 -5.82 -15.71
N LEU A 16 -19.57 -6.38 -16.91
CA LEU A 16 -20.43 -7.49 -17.32
C LEU A 16 -20.18 -8.74 -16.45
N TYR A 17 -18.91 -9.08 -16.21
CA TYR A 17 -18.53 -10.15 -15.28
C TYR A 17 -19.14 -9.96 -13.89
N PHE A 18 -19.03 -8.75 -13.35
CA PHE A 18 -19.60 -8.43 -12.04
C PHE A 18 -21.12 -8.56 -12.04
N LEU A 19 -21.79 -8.01 -13.06
CA LEU A 19 -23.25 -8.02 -13.18
C LEU A 19 -23.79 -9.45 -13.38
N GLU A 20 -23.11 -10.28 -14.15
CA GLU A 20 -23.44 -11.69 -14.35
C GLU A 20 -23.34 -12.46 -13.02
N ALA A 21 -22.22 -12.32 -12.29
CA ALA A 21 -22.07 -12.94 -10.97
C ALA A 21 -23.16 -12.47 -9.98
N PHE A 22 -23.52 -11.18 -10.03
CA PHE A 22 -24.56 -10.63 -9.17
C PHE A 22 -25.96 -11.14 -9.57
N GLN A 23 -26.25 -11.23 -10.86
CA GLN A 23 -27.50 -11.76 -11.39
C GLN A 23 -27.70 -13.23 -10.99
N ASP A 24 -26.68 -14.06 -11.14
CA ASP A 24 -26.78 -15.51 -10.93
C ASP A 24 -26.82 -15.91 -9.46
N PHE A 25 -26.06 -15.19 -8.61
CA PHE A 25 -25.83 -15.61 -7.23
C PHE A 25 -26.32 -14.61 -6.17
N CYS A 26 -26.81 -13.44 -6.58
CA CYS A 26 -27.15 -12.31 -5.70
C CYS A 26 -26.03 -11.97 -4.72
N LYS A 27 -24.78 -12.14 -5.15
CA LYS A 27 -23.56 -11.97 -4.35
C LYS A 27 -22.48 -11.33 -5.22
N PHE A 28 -21.57 -10.61 -4.59
CA PHE A 28 -20.37 -10.13 -5.28
C PHE A 28 -19.50 -11.31 -5.74
N PRO A 29 -18.79 -11.17 -6.87
CA PRO A 29 -17.89 -12.21 -7.33
C PRO A 29 -16.81 -12.48 -6.26
N LYS A 30 -16.37 -13.75 -6.18
CA LYS A 30 -15.35 -14.16 -5.21
C LYS A 30 -14.01 -13.46 -5.46
N ALA A 31 -13.65 -13.30 -6.73
CA ALA A 31 -12.53 -12.48 -7.19
C ALA A 31 -13.10 -11.21 -7.84
N MET A 32 -12.61 -10.03 -7.44
CA MET A 32 -13.07 -8.77 -8.04
C MET A 32 -12.44 -8.51 -9.43
N MET A 33 -11.42 -9.29 -9.78
CA MET A 33 -10.72 -9.26 -11.05
C MET A 33 -10.72 -10.66 -11.66
N ASP A 34 -11.01 -10.76 -12.95
CA ASP A 34 -10.73 -11.97 -13.74
C ASP A 34 -9.33 -11.85 -14.31
N ASP A 35 -8.44 -12.79 -13.99
CA ASP A 35 -7.05 -12.80 -14.44
C ASP A 35 -6.91 -12.82 -15.97
N ASN A 36 -7.92 -13.31 -16.69
CA ASN A 36 -7.93 -13.32 -18.16
C ASN A 36 -8.30 -11.97 -18.78
N LEU A 37 -8.91 -11.07 -17.99
CA LEU A 37 -9.37 -9.75 -18.41
C LEU A 37 -8.54 -8.62 -17.76
N ALA A 38 -7.69 -8.97 -16.81
CA ALA A 38 -6.82 -8.08 -16.08
C ALA A 38 -5.75 -7.43 -16.97
N VAL A 39 -5.26 -6.28 -16.53
CA VAL A 39 -4.01 -5.73 -17.06
C VAL A 39 -2.91 -6.74 -16.76
N ASP A 40 -2.26 -7.22 -17.82
CA ASP A 40 -1.14 -8.15 -17.72
C ASP A 40 -0.07 -7.60 -16.76
N THR A 41 0.18 -8.31 -15.67
CA THR A 41 1.18 -7.97 -14.65
C THR A 41 2.59 -7.87 -15.24
N GLN A 42 2.83 -8.49 -16.41
CA GLN A 42 4.08 -8.34 -17.16
C GLN A 42 4.33 -6.90 -17.59
N LYS A 43 3.29 -6.08 -17.76
CA LYS A 43 3.43 -4.68 -18.19
C LYS A 43 3.98 -3.79 -17.08
N ILE A 44 3.48 -3.94 -15.85
CA ILE A 44 4.05 -3.27 -14.66
C ILE A 44 5.44 -3.85 -14.37
N THR A 45 5.63 -5.15 -14.58
CA THR A 45 6.94 -5.80 -14.47
C THR A 45 7.95 -5.23 -15.47
N TYR A 46 7.55 -4.97 -16.70
CA TYR A 46 8.39 -4.32 -17.70
C TYR A 46 8.82 -2.92 -17.23
N ILE A 47 7.86 -2.09 -16.81
CA ILE A 47 8.15 -0.72 -16.34
C ILE A 47 9.10 -0.71 -15.15
N SER A 48 8.90 -1.58 -14.16
CA SER A 48 9.76 -1.64 -12.98
C SER A 48 11.22 -2.01 -13.24
N LYS A 49 11.53 -2.58 -14.42
CA LYS A 49 12.91 -2.93 -14.81
C LYS A 49 13.61 -1.76 -15.49
N LEU A 50 12.90 -0.67 -15.78
CA LEU A 50 13.46 0.53 -16.38
C LEU A 50 14.19 1.36 -15.30
N PRO A 51 15.23 2.14 -15.66
CA PRO A 51 16.04 2.90 -14.70
C PRO A 51 15.25 3.82 -13.76
N ILE A 52 14.16 4.42 -14.24
CA ILE A 52 13.28 5.31 -13.45
C ILE A 52 11.99 4.64 -12.99
N GLY A 53 11.77 3.37 -13.33
CA GLY A 53 10.50 2.68 -13.11
C GLY A 53 10.25 2.26 -11.67
N GLU A 54 11.30 1.82 -10.96
CA GLU A 54 11.19 1.44 -9.55
C GLU A 54 10.81 2.62 -8.62
N PRO A 55 11.49 3.78 -8.68
CA PRO A 55 11.06 4.97 -7.95
C PRO A 55 9.63 5.38 -8.31
N LEU A 56 9.29 5.41 -9.60
CA LEU A 56 7.95 5.81 -10.07
C LEU A 56 6.84 4.90 -9.54
N ILE A 57 7.02 3.59 -9.57
CA ILE A 57 6.06 2.61 -9.03
C ILE A 57 5.90 2.78 -7.52
N THR A 58 6.98 3.08 -6.81
CA THR A 58 6.97 3.28 -5.36
C THR A 58 6.30 4.62 -5.00
N ASP A 59 6.57 5.68 -5.74
CA ASP A 59 5.99 7.01 -5.53
C ASP A 59 4.50 7.05 -5.82
N LEU A 60 4.02 6.27 -6.80
CA LEU A 60 2.59 6.08 -7.06
C LEU A 60 1.83 5.42 -5.89
N MET A 61 2.53 4.82 -4.92
CA MET A 61 1.92 4.31 -3.70
C MET A 61 1.69 5.38 -2.63
N GLN A 62 2.24 6.59 -2.84
CA GLN A 62 2.01 7.72 -1.95
C GLN A 62 0.54 8.16 -1.98
N LYS A 63 0.14 8.85 -0.92
CA LYS A 63 -1.21 9.41 -0.83
C LYS A 63 -1.40 10.50 -1.88
N ASN A 64 -2.51 10.44 -2.62
CA ASN A 64 -2.83 11.36 -3.70
C ASN A 64 -1.70 11.47 -4.74
N ALA A 65 -0.90 10.41 -4.88
CA ALA A 65 0.18 10.38 -5.84
C ALA A 65 -0.38 10.49 -7.25
N SER A 66 0.27 11.34 -8.03
CA SER A 66 -0.02 11.47 -9.44
C SER A 66 1.25 11.72 -10.22
N ILE A 67 1.22 11.35 -11.50
CA ILE A 67 2.25 11.70 -12.45
C ILE A 67 1.68 12.74 -13.40
N ASN A 68 2.37 13.86 -13.53
CA ASN A 68 2.01 14.89 -14.47
C ASN A 68 2.71 14.66 -15.80
N ILE A 69 1.98 14.79 -16.89
CA ILE A 69 2.50 14.72 -18.25
C ILE A 69 1.86 15.77 -19.12
N SER A 70 2.59 16.31 -20.09
CA SER A 70 2.02 17.34 -20.98
C SER A 70 0.93 16.79 -21.90
N ASN A 71 1.01 15.51 -22.28
CA ASN A 71 0.01 14.83 -23.10
C ASN A 71 0.21 13.30 -23.07
N VAL A 72 -0.87 12.56 -23.30
CA VAL A 72 -0.80 11.10 -23.44
C VAL A 72 -0.25 10.74 -24.83
N GLN A 73 0.93 10.11 -24.88
CA GLN A 73 1.57 9.70 -26.14
C GLN A 73 0.78 8.59 -26.84
N SER A 74 0.25 8.84 -28.04
CA SER A 74 -0.66 7.91 -28.72
C SER A 74 -0.02 6.79 -29.53
N ARG A 75 1.31 6.75 -29.62
CA ARG A 75 2.05 5.75 -30.40
C ARG A 75 3.29 5.32 -29.62
N PHE A 76 3.44 4.01 -29.47
CA PHE A 76 4.60 3.37 -28.88
C PHE A 76 5.30 2.58 -29.99
N GLY A 77 6.39 3.12 -30.54
CA GLY A 77 7.22 2.38 -31.49
C GLY A 77 7.84 1.17 -30.81
N ILE A 78 8.09 0.11 -31.59
CA ILE A 78 8.85 -1.06 -31.10
C ILE A 78 10.24 -0.60 -30.65
N ASP A 79 10.86 0.31 -31.40
CA ASP A 79 12.16 0.89 -31.03
C ASP A 79 12.06 1.69 -29.71
N ASP A 80 10.96 2.40 -29.44
CA ASP A 80 10.76 3.11 -28.17
C ASP A 80 10.61 2.14 -26.98
N LEU A 81 10.04 0.95 -27.22
CA LEU A 81 9.97 -0.12 -26.22
C LEU A 81 11.33 -0.81 -26.02
N LEU A 82 12.16 -0.89 -27.05
CA LEU A 82 13.44 -1.60 -27.00
C LEU A 82 14.63 -0.71 -26.59
N MET A 83 14.60 0.60 -26.86
CA MET A 83 15.70 1.51 -26.59
C MET A 83 15.51 2.25 -25.26
N ASP A 84 16.45 2.09 -24.32
CA ASP A 84 16.34 2.71 -22.98
C ASP A 84 16.41 4.25 -22.96
N GLN A 85 16.89 4.88 -24.04
CA GLN A 85 17.12 6.33 -24.10
C GLN A 85 15.85 7.17 -24.31
N SER A 86 14.73 6.56 -24.72
CA SER A 86 13.43 7.24 -24.93
C SER A 86 12.45 7.07 -23.77
N LYS A 87 12.84 6.34 -22.71
CA LYS A 87 11.96 5.91 -21.63
C LYS A 87 11.97 6.90 -20.47
N ASP A 88 11.48 8.11 -20.73
CA ASP A 88 11.28 9.16 -19.74
C ASP A 88 9.93 9.00 -19.00
N ASN A 89 9.65 9.92 -18.06
CA ASN A 89 8.38 9.93 -17.32
C ASN A 89 7.16 10.03 -18.26
N GLN A 90 7.29 10.78 -19.36
CA GLN A 90 6.22 10.95 -20.35
C GLN A 90 5.84 9.61 -20.98
N PHE A 91 6.84 8.86 -21.44
CA PHE A 91 6.67 7.55 -22.03
C PHE A 91 6.05 6.56 -21.03
N ILE A 92 6.62 6.46 -19.83
CA ILE A 92 6.17 5.48 -18.82
C ILE A 92 4.74 5.76 -18.39
N ALA A 93 4.41 7.02 -18.09
CA ALA A 93 3.08 7.40 -17.65
C ALA A 93 2.04 7.21 -18.76
N SER A 94 2.39 7.58 -20.00
CA SER A 94 1.54 7.31 -21.17
C SER A 94 1.33 5.81 -21.35
N TYR A 95 2.38 4.99 -21.27
CA TYR A 95 2.28 3.54 -21.41
C TYR A 95 1.36 2.94 -20.35
N LEU A 96 1.59 3.30 -19.07
CA LEU A 96 0.78 2.84 -17.94
C LEU A 96 -0.69 3.28 -18.10
N TYR A 97 -0.95 4.48 -18.61
CA TYR A 97 -2.29 4.92 -18.95
C TYR A 97 -2.93 4.05 -20.04
N TYR A 98 -2.23 3.82 -21.16
CA TYR A 98 -2.75 3.03 -22.28
C TYR A 98 -3.04 1.58 -21.92
N VAL A 99 -2.24 1.00 -21.02
CA VAL A 99 -2.46 -0.36 -20.57
C VAL A 99 -3.50 -0.46 -19.45
N GLY A 100 -4.08 0.67 -19.00
CA GLY A 100 -5.11 0.73 -17.97
C GLY A 100 -4.58 0.68 -16.54
N ALA A 101 -3.26 0.81 -16.34
CA ALA A 101 -2.61 0.84 -15.03
C ALA A 101 -2.71 2.20 -14.33
N LEU A 102 -2.79 3.28 -15.12
CA LEU A 102 -3.14 4.62 -14.67
C LEU A 102 -4.42 5.11 -15.36
N THR A 103 -5.09 6.05 -14.72
CA THR A 103 -6.21 6.83 -15.29
C THR A 103 -5.95 8.30 -15.10
N MET A 104 -6.64 9.12 -15.89
CA MET A 104 -6.65 10.56 -15.72
C MET A 104 -7.41 10.92 -14.43
N ALA A 105 -6.80 11.78 -13.63
CA ALA A 105 -7.35 12.31 -12.39
C ALA A 105 -7.91 13.71 -12.59
N ASP A 106 -7.11 14.61 -13.17
CA ASP A 106 -7.42 16.01 -13.37
C ASP A 106 -6.45 16.64 -14.40
N VAL A 107 -6.60 17.93 -14.65
CA VAL A 107 -5.65 18.78 -15.40
C VAL A 107 -5.14 19.87 -14.46
N THR A 108 -3.83 20.06 -14.39
CA THR A 108 -3.22 21.09 -13.55
C THR A 108 -3.51 22.50 -14.06
N GLU A 109 -3.32 23.51 -13.22
CA GLU A 109 -3.46 24.93 -13.62
C GLU A 109 -2.54 25.30 -14.79
N ASP A 110 -1.39 24.62 -14.90
CA ASP A 110 -0.41 24.80 -15.98
C ASP A 110 -0.73 23.98 -17.24
N GLY A 111 -1.86 23.26 -17.27
CA GLY A 111 -2.33 22.49 -18.42
C GLY A 111 -1.71 21.09 -18.57
N GLU A 112 -1.07 20.55 -17.53
CA GLU A 112 -0.55 19.18 -17.54
C GLU A 112 -1.66 18.18 -17.14
N LEU A 113 -1.67 17.02 -17.78
CA LEU A 113 -2.56 15.91 -17.40
C LEU A 113 -2.01 15.24 -16.15
N GLN A 114 -2.86 15.12 -15.13
CA GLN A 114 -2.55 14.43 -13.89
C GLN A 114 -3.06 12.98 -13.98
N LEU A 115 -2.15 12.00 -13.86
CA LEU A 115 -2.49 10.57 -13.93
C LEU A 115 -2.32 9.88 -12.56
N LYS A 116 -3.27 9.03 -12.17
CA LYS A 116 -3.26 8.29 -10.90
C LYS A 116 -3.63 6.82 -11.05
N ILE A 117 -3.40 6.00 -10.02
CA ILE A 117 -3.91 4.62 -9.98
C ILE A 117 -5.45 4.66 -9.87
N PRO A 118 -6.20 3.96 -10.75
CA PRO A 118 -7.64 4.16 -10.88
C PRO A 118 -8.48 3.62 -9.73
N ASN A 119 -8.09 2.50 -9.13
CA ASN A 119 -8.89 1.82 -8.11
C ASN A 119 -8.02 0.83 -7.30
N LEU A 120 -8.63 0.24 -6.27
CA LEU A 120 -7.97 -0.72 -5.37
C LEU A 120 -7.47 -1.96 -6.12
N VAL A 121 -8.24 -2.49 -7.07
CA VAL A 121 -7.81 -3.66 -7.86
C VAL A 121 -6.51 -3.39 -8.59
N MET A 122 -6.38 -2.23 -9.25
CA MET A 122 -5.12 -1.85 -9.90
C MET A 122 -4.01 -1.62 -8.88
N LYS A 123 -4.31 -0.98 -7.74
CA LYS A 123 -3.35 -0.80 -6.64
C LYS A 123 -2.77 -2.13 -6.15
N SER A 124 -3.55 -3.21 -6.16
CA SER A 124 -3.07 -4.56 -5.81
C SER A 124 -1.91 -5.03 -6.69
N LEU A 125 -1.93 -4.72 -7.99
CA LEU A 125 -0.90 -5.13 -8.95
C LEU A 125 0.42 -4.38 -8.72
N TYR A 126 0.34 -3.09 -8.37
CA TYR A 126 1.52 -2.31 -7.98
C TYR A 126 2.13 -2.87 -6.68
N ILE A 127 1.29 -3.16 -5.68
CA ILE A 127 1.73 -3.72 -4.40
C ILE A 127 2.38 -5.10 -4.60
N GLU A 128 1.77 -5.96 -5.41
CA GLU A 128 2.34 -7.25 -5.75
C GLU A 128 3.70 -7.10 -6.44
N ARG A 129 3.82 -6.15 -7.38
CA ARG A 129 5.08 -5.90 -8.06
C ARG A 129 6.17 -5.44 -7.09
N ILE A 130 5.86 -4.50 -6.21
CA ILE A 130 6.79 -4.01 -5.18
C ILE A 130 7.22 -5.17 -4.27
N ARG A 131 6.29 -6.03 -3.85
CA ARG A 131 6.62 -7.23 -3.06
C ARG A 131 7.59 -8.15 -3.80
N MET A 132 7.39 -8.39 -5.09
CA MET A 132 8.29 -9.22 -5.90
C MET A 132 9.67 -8.59 -6.08
N MET A 133 9.76 -7.25 -6.15
CA MET A 133 11.03 -6.52 -6.24
C MET A 133 11.82 -6.57 -4.93
N LEU A 134 11.12 -6.39 -3.80
CA LEU A 134 11.77 -6.37 -2.49
C LEU A 134 12.08 -7.78 -1.98
N LEU A 135 11.20 -8.76 -2.22
CA LEU A 135 11.36 -10.13 -1.74
C LEU A 135 11.45 -11.10 -2.93
N GLU A 136 12.64 -11.22 -3.51
CA GLU A 136 12.87 -12.07 -4.70
C GLU A 136 12.63 -13.56 -4.42
N ASN A 137 12.98 -14.04 -3.21
CA ASN A 137 12.84 -15.44 -2.84
C ASN A 137 11.37 -15.81 -2.51
N PRO A 138 10.75 -16.76 -3.24
CA PRO A 138 9.37 -17.17 -2.99
C PRO A 138 9.11 -17.69 -1.57
N ALA A 139 10.01 -18.48 -1.01
CA ALA A 139 9.83 -19.01 0.35
C ALA A 139 9.84 -17.91 1.41
N ILE A 140 10.64 -16.85 1.21
CA ILE A 140 10.64 -15.67 2.08
C ILE A 140 9.31 -14.92 1.94
N ARG A 141 8.78 -14.77 0.71
CA ARG A 141 7.46 -14.15 0.50
C ARG A 141 6.35 -14.91 1.22
N ASP A 142 6.33 -16.23 1.09
CA ASP A 142 5.32 -17.07 1.75
C ASP A 142 5.38 -16.92 3.26
N ASN A 143 6.59 -16.91 3.84
CA ASN A 143 6.78 -16.66 5.27
C ASN A 143 6.24 -15.29 5.70
N GLY A 144 6.46 -14.25 4.90
CA GLY A 144 5.92 -12.92 5.16
C GLY A 144 4.39 -12.90 5.15
N ILE A 145 3.78 -13.58 4.17
CA ILE A 145 2.33 -13.76 4.09
C ILE A 145 1.82 -14.50 5.32
N PHE A 146 2.47 -15.60 5.74
CA PHE A 146 2.09 -16.36 6.93
C PHE A 146 2.19 -15.54 8.22
N SER A 147 3.21 -14.70 8.35
CA SER A 147 3.33 -13.74 9.46
C SER A 147 2.17 -12.74 9.47
N ALA A 148 1.83 -12.17 8.31
CA ALA A 148 0.67 -11.29 8.16
C ALA A 148 -0.67 -11.98 8.50
N LYS A 149 -0.83 -13.28 8.19
CA LYS A 149 -2.04 -14.04 8.56
C LYS A 149 -2.28 -14.08 10.06
N LYS A 150 -1.22 -14.22 10.86
CA LYS A 150 -1.34 -14.28 12.32
C LYS A 150 -1.94 -13.00 12.90
N LEU A 151 -1.63 -11.84 12.32
CA LEU A 151 -2.22 -10.57 12.74
C LEU A 151 -3.73 -10.59 12.62
N TYR A 152 -4.26 -10.85 11.43
CA TYR A 152 -5.71 -10.74 11.24
C TYR A 152 -6.50 -11.97 11.69
N GLN A 153 -5.87 -13.12 11.91
CA GLN A 153 -6.52 -14.31 12.46
C GLN A 153 -6.49 -14.37 13.99
N LYS A 154 -5.42 -13.86 14.61
CA LYS A 154 -5.15 -14.03 16.06
C LYS A 154 -4.95 -12.72 16.80
N GLY A 155 -4.84 -11.59 16.11
CA GLY A 155 -4.47 -10.30 16.71
C GLY A 155 -2.97 -10.18 17.02
N ASP A 156 -2.14 -11.12 16.56
CA ASP A 156 -0.71 -11.17 16.90
C ASP A 156 0.15 -10.47 15.82
N ILE A 157 0.59 -9.24 16.10
CA ILE A 157 1.41 -8.43 15.18
C ILE A 157 2.91 -8.76 15.28
N GLN A 158 3.38 -9.38 16.36
CA GLN A 158 4.81 -9.60 16.60
C GLN A 158 5.50 -10.34 15.44
N PRO A 159 4.95 -11.46 14.89
CA PRO A 159 5.57 -12.17 13.79
C PRO A 159 5.70 -11.35 12.51
N LEU A 160 4.80 -10.39 12.30
CA LEU A 160 4.86 -9.47 11.17
C LEU A 160 5.97 -8.44 11.36
N CYS A 161 6.05 -7.83 12.54
CA CYS A 161 7.14 -6.91 12.90
C CYS A 161 8.50 -7.58 12.78
N ASP A 162 8.66 -8.79 13.33
CA ASP A 162 9.91 -9.56 13.25
C ASP A 162 10.30 -9.86 11.79
N PHE A 163 9.32 -10.20 10.95
CA PHE A 163 9.57 -10.44 9.54
C PHE A 163 10.05 -9.17 8.82
N VAL A 164 9.40 -8.02 9.07
CA VAL A 164 9.80 -6.73 8.49
C VAL A 164 11.22 -6.35 8.90
N ILE A 165 11.57 -6.48 10.19
CA ILE A 165 12.92 -6.21 10.70
C ILE A 165 13.96 -7.12 10.02
N ASN A 166 13.66 -8.42 9.92
CA ASN A 166 14.65 -9.40 9.48
C ASN A 166 14.87 -9.44 7.97
N HIS A 167 13.92 -8.95 7.17
CA HIS A 167 13.95 -9.03 5.72
C HIS A 167 13.90 -7.64 5.07
N TYR A 168 12.78 -6.90 5.21
CA TYR A 168 12.59 -5.61 4.54
C TYR A 168 13.62 -4.59 4.98
N PHE A 169 13.84 -4.45 6.28
CA PHE A 169 14.74 -3.43 6.82
C PHE A 169 16.19 -3.64 6.40
N LYS A 170 16.65 -4.89 6.25
CA LYS A 170 17.98 -5.18 5.70
C LYS A 170 18.13 -4.70 4.26
N ILE A 171 17.11 -4.92 3.44
CA ILE A 171 17.10 -4.46 2.04
C ILE A 171 17.07 -2.93 1.98
N LEU A 172 16.22 -2.30 2.79
CA LEU A 172 16.03 -0.85 2.82
C LEU A 172 17.23 -0.11 3.42
N SER A 173 17.91 -0.69 4.41
CA SER A 173 19.12 -0.11 5.01
C SER A 173 20.30 -0.01 4.03
N ASN A 174 20.28 -0.81 2.95
CA ASN A 174 21.27 -0.80 1.88
C ASN A 174 20.92 0.16 0.74
N ARG A 175 19.72 0.75 0.76
CA ARG A 175 19.24 1.69 -0.27
C ARG A 175 19.36 3.13 0.23
N ASP A 176 19.54 4.07 -0.69
CA ASP A 176 19.80 5.48 -0.38
C ASP A 176 18.76 6.10 0.57
N TYR A 177 19.25 7.07 1.37
CA TYR A 177 18.50 7.79 2.40
C TYR A 177 17.17 8.42 1.95
N ALA A 178 16.93 8.59 0.64
CA ALA A 178 15.66 9.07 0.10
C ALA A 178 14.46 8.18 0.50
N TRP A 179 14.72 6.91 0.85
CA TRP A 179 13.71 5.95 1.27
C TRP A 179 13.52 5.91 2.80
N ALA A 180 14.26 6.70 3.59
CA ALA A 180 14.25 6.65 5.06
C ALA A 180 13.12 7.46 5.69
N ASN A 181 11.88 7.07 5.44
CA ASN A 181 10.69 7.77 5.92
C ASN A 181 9.53 6.81 6.27
N GLU A 182 8.44 7.40 6.77
CA GLU A 182 7.23 6.68 7.18
C GLU A 182 6.52 5.98 6.01
N LEU A 183 6.59 6.53 4.79
CA LEU A 183 6.00 5.93 3.60
C LEU A 183 6.61 4.55 3.30
N THR A 184 7.93 4.44 3.37
CA THR A 184 8.61 3.17 3.11
C THR A 184 8.22 2.09 4.11
N VAL A 185 8.05 2.47 5.39
CA VAL A 185 7.50 1.56 6.41
C VAL A 185 6.08 1.12 6.03
N LYS A 186 5.21 2.06 5.65
CA LYS A 186 3.83 1.75 5.23
C LYS A 186 3.82 0.79 4.04
N ILE A 187 4.66 1.01 3.03
CA ILE A 187 4.78 0.13 1.87
C ILE A 187 5.25 -1.28 2.28
N ALA A 188 6.22 -1.39 3.19
CA ALA A 188 6.70 -2.68 3.68
C ALA A 188 5.56 -3.49 4.34
N PHE A 189 4.75 -2.86 5.20
CA PHE A 189 3.60 -3.52 5.82
C PHE A 189 2.47 -3.78 4.82
N LEU A 190 2.16 -2.82 3.95
CA LEU A 190 1.10 -2.91 2.96
C LEU A 190 1.33 -4.07 2.00
N THR A 191 2.56 -4.28 1.53
CA THR A 191 2.91 -5.40 0.64
C THR A 191 2.66 -6.78 1.24
N LEU A 192 2.67 -6.89 2.57
CA LEU A 192 2.38 -8.13 3.29
C LEU A 192 0.90 -8.26 3.68
N LEU A 193 0.24 -7.14 3.98
CA LEU A 193 -1.14 -7.12 4.50
C LEU A 193 -2.21 -6.95 3.43
N TYR A 194 -1.86 -6.50 2.22
CA TYR A 194 -2.84 -6.26 1.17
C TYR A 194 -3.59 -7.54 0.78
N ASN A 195 -4.91 -7.52 0.98
CA ASN A 195 -5.80 -8.66 0.76
C ASN A 195 -7.22 -8.16 0.44
N ASP A 196 -7.43 -7.81 -0.82
CA ASP A 196 -8.72 -7.34 -1.38
C ASP A 196 -9.79 -8.45 -1.51
N ILE A 197 -9.40 -9.72 -1.32
CA ILE A 197 -10.32 -10.85 -1.27
C ILE A 197 -11.13 -10.83 0.04
N LEU A 198 -10.48 -10.56 1.17
CA LEU A 198 -11.10 -10.57 2.50
C LEU A 198 -11.46 -9.17 3.01
N TYR A 199 -10.72 -8.15 2.58
CA TYR A 199 -10.75 -6.81 3.16
C TYR A 199 -11.04 -5.74 2.10
N ILE A 200 -11.73 -4.71 2.54
CA ILE A 200 -11.70 -3.38 1.93
C ILE A 200 -10.45 -2.73 2.51
N MET A 201 -9.41 -2.62 1.69
CA MET A 201 -8.16 -1.96 2.04
C MET A 201 -8.36 -0.46 1.81
N ASP A 202 -8.73 0.25 2.87
CA ASP A 202 -9.12 1.64 2.78
C ASP A 202 -7.92 2.55 3.10
N SER A 203 -7.45 3.27 2.08
CA SER A 203 -6.58 4.44 2.25
C SER A 203 -7.26 5.73 1.78
N GLU A 204 -8.53 5.68 1.37
CA GLU A 204 -9.17 6.71 0.53
C GLU A 204 -10.67 6.91 0.77
N ALA A 205 -11.24 6.52 1.91
CA ALA A 205 -12.58 6.98 2.23
C ALA A 205 -12.53 8.44 2.70
N GLU A 206 -13.36 9.25 2.04
CA GLU A 206 -13.88 10.53 2.50
C GLU A 206 -14.62 10.38 3.85
N ILE A 207 -13.90 9.97 4.89
CA ILE A 207 -14.35 10.05 6.28
C ILE A 207 -13.55 11.19 6.89
N ASP A 208 -14.14 12.38 6.80
CA ASP A 208 -13.85 13.48 7.72
C ASP A 208 -12.37 13.92 7.86
N ARG A 209 -11.66 13.94 6.72
CA ARG A 209 -10.33 14.58 6.51
C ARG A 209 -9.21 14.20 7.48
N ARG A 210 -9.39 13.16 8.28
CA ARG A 210 -8.33 12.56 9.07
C ARG A 210 -8.19 11.14 8.54
N TYR A 211 -6.98 10.76 8.16
CA TYR A 211 -6.70 9.53 7.44
C TYR A 211 -5.79 8.62 8.27
N THR A 212 -6.23 7.38 8.47
CA THR A 212 -5.43 6.29 9.05
C THR A 212 -4.34 5.85 8.09
N ASP A 213 -3.21 5.40 8.61
CA ASP A 213 -2.12 4.93 7.74
C ASP A 213 -2.40 3.57 7.06
N LEU A 214 -3.01 2.62 7.76
CA LEU A 214 -3.43 1.34 7.19
C LEU A 214 -4.67 0.81 7.89
N THR A 215 -5.73 0.54 7.12
CA THR A 215 -6.92 -0.17 7.60
C THR A 215 -7.25 -1.37 6.74
N MET A 216 -7.71 -2.42 7.42
CA MET A 216 -8.24 -3.64 6.81
C MET A 216 -9.64 -3.84 7.37
N ILE A 217 -10.66 -3.43 6.63
CA ILE A 217 -12.06 -3.60 7.02
C ILE A 217 -12.62 -4.84 6.34
N ILE A 218 -13.08 -5.83 7.10
CA ILE A 218 -13.59 -7.09 6.54
C ILE A 218 -14.77 -6.77 5.64
N ARG A 219 -14.74 -7.30 4.42
CA ARG A 219 -15.84 -7.10 3.47
C ARG A 219 -17.16 -7.61 4.04
N PRO A 220 -18.30 -6.94 3.79
CA PRO A 220 -19.60 -7.38 4.29
C PRO A 220 -19.91 -8.85 3.97
N ASP A 221 -19.57 -9.32 2.77
CA ASP A 221 -19.78 -10.70 2.31
C ASP A 221 -18.77 -11.74 2.87
N LYS A 222 -17.83 -11.30 3.72
CA LYS A 222 -16.77 -12.10 4.33
C LYS A 222 -16.86 -12.12 5.86
N ARG A 223 -17.88 -11.49 6.44
CA ARG A 223 -18.06 -11.41 7.90
C ARG A 223 -18.24 -12.78 8.58
N GLN A 224 -18.64 -13.83 7.84
CA GLN A 224 -18.70 -15.20 8.36
C GLN A 224 -17.34 -15.77 8.84
N PHE A 225 -16.22 -15.24 8.34
CA PHE A 225 -14.90 -15.70 8.76
C PHE A 225 -14.55 -15.13 10.14
N LYS A 226 -13.86 -15.92 10.97
CA LYS A 226 -13.40 -15.52 12.32
C LYS A 226 -12.04 -14.81 12.24
N ILE A 227 -12.05 -13.62 11.65
CA ILE A 227 -10.87 -12.75 11.50
C ILE A 227 -11.20 -11.35 12.05
N PHE A 228 -10.18 -10.54 12.29
CA PHE A 228 -10.29 -9.19 12.83
C PHE A 228 -10.24 -8.12 11.73
N ASP A 229 -10.93 -7.01 11.97
CA ASP A 229 -10.65 -5.75 11.30
C ASP A 229 -9.37 -5.18 11.91
N ILE A 230 -8.47 -4.64 11.09
CA ILE A 230 -7.16 -4.18 11.55
C ILE A 230 -7.02 -2.69 11.27
N LEU A 231 -6.50 -1.95 12.26
CA LEU A 231 -6.04 -0.57 12.12
C LEU A 231 -4.60 -0.49 12.60
N ILE A 232 -3.69 0.03 11.78
CA ILE A 232 -2.31 0.29 12.20
C ILE A 232 -1.98 1.75 11.91
N GLU A 233 -1.48 2.43 12.94
CA GLU A 233 -0.91 3.77 12.83
C GLU A 233 0.61 3.68 12.93
N PHE A 234 1.32 4.28 11.98
CA PHE A 234 2.78 4.24 11.92
C PHE A 234 3.39 5.56 12.37
N LYS A 235 4.58 5.47 12.96
CA LYS A 235 5.50 6.59 13.16
C LYS A 235 6.90 6.15 12.82
N TYR A 236 7.69 7.07 12.30
CA TYR A 236 9.10 6.85 11.99
C TYR A 236 9.99 7.82 12.78
N VAL A 237 11.04 7.28 13.38
CA VAL A 237 12.08 8.04 14.09
C VAL A 237 13.42 7.78 13.41
N ALA A 238 14.03 8.82 12.84
CA ALA A 238 15.35 8.69 12.26
C ALA A 238 16.41 8.43 13.35
N LEU A 239 17.44 7.65 12.99
CA LEU A 239 18.56 7.36 13.90
C LEU A 239 19.30 8.64 14.35
N SER A 240 19.39 9.64 13.47
CA SER A 240 19.95 10.96 13.77
C SER A 240 19.20 11.67 14.90
N ASP A 241 17.87 11.62 14.86
CA ASP A 241 17.00 12.28 15.84
C ASP A 241 17.06 11.56 17.19
N ALA A 242 17.23 10.23 17.14
CA ALA A 242 17.47 9.40 18.31
C ALA A 242 18.93 9.45 18.82
N LYS A 243 19.84 10.11 18.10
CA LYS A 243 21.30 10.15 18.37
C LYS A 243 21.93 8.76 18.49
N LEU A 244 21.48 7.83 17.66
CA LEU A 244 21.95 6.45 17.61
C LEU A 244 22.60 6.13 16.27
N THR A 245 23.45 5.11 16.27
CA THR A 245 23.88 4.41 15.05
C THR A 245 23.04 3.15 14.87
N GLY A 246 22.95 2.61 13.65
CA GLY A 246 22.19 1.38 13.39
C GLY A 246 22.70 0.20 14.23
N GLU A 247 24.02 0.08 14.41
CA GLU A 247 24.62 -0.96 15.28
C GLU A 247 24.16 -0.84 16.75
N LYS A 248 24.11 0.38 17.28
CA LYS A 248 23.62 0.62 18.65
C LYS A 248 22.11 0.35 18.76
N ALA A 249 21.33 0.72 17.76
CA ALA A 249 19.89 0.44 17.74
C ALA A 249 19.62 -1.09 17.70
N ARG A 250 20.38 -1.84 16.90
CA ARG A 250 20.23 -3.30 16.77
C ARG A 250 20.63 -4.09 18.03
N SER A 251 21.59 -3.58 18.80
CA SER A 251 22.08 -4.24 20.03
C SER A 251 21.27 -3.91 21.29
N MET A 252 20.40 -2.90 21.24
CA MET A 252 19.52 -2.53 22.34
C MET A 252 18.51 -3.64 22.63
N ASP A 253 18.11 -3.86 23.88
CA ASP A 253 17.00 -4.76 24.16
C ASP A 253 15.65 -4.09 23.83
N GLN A 254 14.54 -4.83 23.96
CA GLN A 254 13.21 -4.26 23.65
C GLN A 254 12.73 -3.28 24.73
N ILE A 255 13.09 -3.52 26.00
CA ILE A 255 12.64 -2.72 27.15
C ILE A 255 13.27 -1.33 27.09
N ASP A 256 14.55 -1.26 26.77
CA ASP A 256 15.30 -0.02 26.60
C ASP A 256 14.75 0.79 25.42
N LEU A 257 14.48 0.13 24.29
CA LEU A 257 13.88 0.76 23.11
C LEU A 257 12.52 1.38 23.44
N ASP A 258 11.63 0.61 24.08
CA ASP A 258 10.30 1.06 24.46
C ASP A 258 10.34 2.20 25.51
N ASN A 259 11.44 2.30 26.26
CA ASN A 259 11.63 3.33 27.27
C ASN A 259 12.25 4.63 26.74
N MET A 260 12.76 4.64 25.50
CA MET A 260 13.36 5.83 24.90
C MET A 260 12.36 7.01 24.82
N PRO A 261 12.76 8.23 25.19
CA PRO A 261 11.86 9.39 25.16
C PRO A 261 11.24 9.68 23.78
N CYS A 262 12.02 9.55 22.71
CA CYS A 262 11.53 9.76 21.35
C CYS A 262 10.53 8.67 20.92
N ILE A 263 10.75 7.42 21.32
CA ILE A 263 9.83 6.30 21.02
C ILE A 263 8.53 6.47 21.80
N LYS A 264 8.58 6.75 23.10
CA LYS A 264 7.38 7.02 23.92
C LYS A 264 6.54 8.16 23.35
N LYS A 265 7.18 9.29 23.02
CA LYS A 265 6.48 10.46 22.43
C LYS A 265 5.74 10.09 21.14
N ASN A 266 6.40 9.36 20.24
CA ASN A 266 5.78 8.94 18.97
C ASN A 266 4.70 7.87 19.19
N MET A 267 4.91 6.96 20.13
CA MET A 267 3.94 5.93 20.51
C MET A 267 2.65 6.57 21.04
N ASP A 268 2.75 7.54 21.95
CA ASP A 268 1.59 8.25 22.50
C ASP A 268 0.83 9.02 21.42
N ALA A 269 1.56 9.64 20.47
CA ALA A 269 0.97 10.32 19.33
C ALA A 269 0.22 9.35 18.39
N ALA A 270 0.83 8.20 18.09
CA ALA A 270 0.23 7.15 17.27
C ALA A 270 -1.04 6.57 17.92
N ILE A 271 -0.99 6.27 19.23
CA ILE A 271 -2.16 5.78 19.98
C ILE A 271 -3.30 6.80 19.93
N LYS A 272 -2.99 8.09 20.15
CA LYS A 272 -4.00 9.16 20.08
C LYS A 272 -4.66 9.25 18.70
N GLN A 273 -3.87 9.16 17.63
CA GLN A 273 -4.39 9.18 16.25
C GLN A 273 -5.24 7.94 15.96
N ALA A 274 -4.74 6.75 16.29
CA ALA A 274 -5.46 5.49 16.10
C ALA A 274 -6.80 5.45 16.85
N ASN A 275 -6.89 5.99 18.06
CA ASN A 275 -8.16 6.09 18.79
C ASN A 275 -9.19 6.99 18.09
N GLN A 276 -8.77 8.16 17.62
CA GLN A 276 -9.67 9.06 16.86
C GLN A 276 -10.23 8.37 15.62
N TYR A 277 -9.41 7.55 14.96
CA TYR A 277 -9.82 6.80 13.79
C TYR A 277 -10.72 5.61 14.11
N ALA A 278 -10.40 4.88 15.17
CA ALA A 278 -11.24 3.78 15.62
C ALA A 278 -12.66 4.27 15.94
N ASP A 279 -12.81 5.44 16.57
CA ASP A 279 -14.10 6.07 16.83
C ASP A 279 -14.87 6.38 15.54
N ALA A 280 -14.20 6.96 14.53
CA ALA A 280 -14.81 7.23 13.23
C ALA A 280 -15.23 5.94 12.50
N LEU A 281 -14.41 4.88 12.58
CA LEU A 281 -14.74 3.57 12.01
C LEU A 281 -15.96 2.94 12.70
N LYS A 282 -16.02 2.99 14.04
CA LYS A 282 -17.16 2.51 14.85
C LYS A 282 -18.47 3.24 14.51
N GLN A 283 -18.41 4.52 14.11
CA GLN A 283 -19.59 5.26 13.66
C GLN A 283 -20.04 4.84 12.26
N LYS A 284 -19.10 4.53 11.36
CA LYS A 284 -19.40 4.15 9.96
C LYS A 284 -19.85 2.70 9.81
N TYR A 285 -19.26 1.78 10.57
CA TYR A 285 -19.50 0.34 10.43
C TYR A 285 -20.13 -0.23 11.70
N SER A 286 -21.31 -0.83 11.55
CA SER A 286 -22.11 -1.38 12.67
C SER A 286 -21.53 -2.65 13.30
N GLU A 287 -20.73 -3.42 12.55
CA GLU A 287 -20.17 -4.71 13.00
C GLU A 287 -18.65 -4.75 12.81
N LEU A 288 -17.91 -4.13 13.72
CA LEU A 288 -16.44 -4.14 13.72
C LEU A 288 -15.86 -5.08 14.78
N ARG A 289 -14.97 -5.97 14.34
CA ARG A 289 -14.09 -6.77 15.20
C ARG A 289 -12.70 -6.14 15.18
N LEU A 290 -12.63 -4.89 15.62
CA LEU A 290 -11.45 -4.04 15.45
C LEU A 290 -10.34 -4.40 16.42
N LYS A 291 -9.14 -4.61 15.88
CA LYS A 291 -7.86 -4.62 16.60
C LYS A 291 -7.01 -3.48 16.07
N SER A 292 -6.50 -2.65 16.98
CA SER A 292 -5.69 -1.50 16.59
C SER A 292 -4.30 -1.54 17.19
N PHE A 293 -3.34 -1.06 16.43
CA PHE A 293 -1.93 -1.08 16.79
C PHE A 293 -1.29 0.27 16.50
N ALA A 294 -0.43 0.70 17.41
CA ALA A 294 0.53 1.77 17.16
C ALA A 294 1.90 1.11 16.90
N VAL A 295 2.56 1.52 15.82
CA VAL A 295 3.86 0.97 15.40
C VAL A 295 4.84 2.12 15.22
N VAL A 296 5.88 2.16 16.05
CA VAL A 296 6.96 3.14 15.98
C VAL A 296 8.22 2.44 15.49
N VAL A 297 8.73 2.91 14.36
CA VAL A 297 9.95 2.39 13.76
C VAL A 297 11.12 3.31 14.09
N LEU A 298 12.22 2.73 14.56
CA LEU A 298 13.50 3.41 14.79
C LEU A 298 14.47 3.05 13.67
N GLY A 299 14.72 4.01 12.77
CA GLY A 299 15.50 3.78 11.55
C GLY A 299 14.93 2.64 10.71
N PHE A 300 15.80 1.86 10.06
CA PHE A 300 15.42 0.56 9.50
C PHE A 300 16.12 -0.54 10.27
N ASP A 301 16.00 -0.49 11.60
CA ASP A 301 16.70 -1.43 12.47
C ASP A 301 15.76 -2.05 13.50
N ARG A 302 14.82 -1.27 14.06
CA ARG A 302 13.98 -1.72 15.17
C ARG A 302 12.54 -1.22 15.07
N ILE A 303 11.63 -1.97 15.69
CA ILE A 303 10.22 -1.65 15.82
C ILE A 303 9.82 -1.76 17.29
N SER A 304 9.08 -0.77 17.77
CA SER A 304 8.29 -0.83 19.00
C SER A 304 6.82 -0.78 18.60
N TRP A 305 5.98 -1.63 19.19
CA TRP A 305 4.55 -1.65 18.89
C TRP A 305 3.72 -1.82 20.15
N ARG A 306 2.47 -1.34 20.10
CA ARG A 306 1.47 -1.57 21.15
C ARG A 306 0.11 -1.87 20.55
N GLU A 307 -0.56 -2.89 21.08
CA GLU A 307 -1.99 -3.06 20.88
C GLU A 307 -2.74 -1.97 21.68
N ILE A 308 -3.80 -1.44 21.08
CA ILE A 308 -4.60 -0.36 21.64
C ILE A 308 -5.94 -0.94 22.06
N ASP A 309 -6.22 -0.84 23.36
CA ASP A 309 -7.51 -1.19 23.91
C ASP A 309 -8.51 -0.06 23.65
N HIS A 310 -9.59 -0.40 22.95
CA HIS A 310 -10.72 0.51 22.77
C HIS A 310 -11.75 0.25 23.85
N GLN A 311 -12.02 1.26 24.66
CA GLN A 311 -13.21 1.28 25.53
C GLN A 311 -14.49 1.48 24.70
#